data_AF-A0A960T6E0-F1
#
_entry.id   AF-A0A960T6E0-F1
#
_cell.length_a   1.000
_cell.length_b   1.000
_cell.length_c   1.000
_cell.angle_alpha   90.00
_cell.angle_beta   90.00
_cell.angle_gamma   90.00
#
_symmetry.space_group_name_H-M   'P 1'
#
loop_
_entity.id
_entity.type
_entity.pdbx_description
1 polymer ?
#
loop_
_entity_poly.entity_id
_entity_poly.type
_entity_poly.pdbx_seq_one_letter_code
_entity_poly.pdbx_strand_id
1 'polypeptide(L)'
;MSDSQWPQEEIENRLRDLIEFCGGEPDNVEGNLIKQMMLTSLKIIRDGHDTGQLKLMTRALKEIRYAYRVFNEYPGHRRISIFGSARTPEDHPDYIAARNFAKLLADQGW
;
A
#
# COMPACT_ATOMS: atom_id res chain seq x y z
N MET A 1 1.51 22.23 -18.84
CA MET A 1 0.04 22.38 -18.95
C MET A 1 -0.54 22.19 -17.55
N SER A 2 -1.21 23.21 -17.00
CA SER A 2 -1.72 23.24 -15.63
C SER A 2 -2.91 22.28 -15.44
N ASP A 3 -3.12 21.75 -14.21
CA ASP A 3 -4.33 21.01 -13.80
C ASP A 3 -5.64 21.72 -14.17
N SER A 4 -5.58 23.05 -14.31
CA SER A 4 -6.69 23.90 -14.74
C SER A 4 -7.15 23.68 -16.20
N GLN A 5 -6.49 22.83 -16.99
CA GLN A 5 -6.84 22.55 -18.39
C GLN A 5 -7.56 21.21 -18.62
N TRP A 6 -7.71 20.37 -17.60
CA TRP A 6 -8.52 19.16 -17.75
C TRP A 6 -10.01 19.46 -17.59
N PRO A 7 -10.90 18.78 -18.34
CA PRO A 7 -12.34 18.85 -18.11
C PRO A 7 -12.66 18.10 -16.82
N GLN A 8 -12.48 18.76 -15.67
CA GLN A 8 -12.51 18.14 -14.34
C GLN A 8 -13.82 17.37 -14.10
N GLU A 9 -14.96 18.00 -14.41
CA GLU A 9 -16.29 17.38 -14.28
C GLU A 9 -16.43 16.13 -15.15
N GLU A 10 -15.92 16.15 -16.40
CA GLU A 10 -15.97 14.99 -17.28
C GLU A 10 -15.08 13.85 -16.78
N ILE A 11 -13.88 14.16 -16.27
CA ILE A 11 -13.00 13.17 -15.66
C ILE A 11 -13.65 12.57 -14.42
N GLU A 12 -14.19 13.39 -13.53
CA GLU A 12 -14.86 12.93 -12.31
C GLU A 12 -16.03 12.01 -12.63
N ASN A 13 -16.86 12.36 -13.62
CA ASN A 13 -17.95 11.50 -14.08
C ASN A 13 -17.44 10.17 -14.64
N ARG A 14 -16.37 10.18 -15.45
CA ARG A 14 -15.77 8.93 -15.96
C ARG A 14 -15.19 8.07 -14.84
N LEU A 15 -14.57 8.66 -13.81
CA LEU A 15 -14.05 7.93 -12.65
C LEU A 15 -15.21 7.34 -11.83
N ARG A 16 -16.30 8.10 -11.66
CA ARG A 16 -17.54 7.66 -11.00
C ARG A 16 -18.11 6.43 -11.70
N ASP A 17 -18.28 6.50 -13.02
CA ASP A 17 -18.83 5.42 -13.85
C ASP A 17 -17.93 4.18 -13.82
N LEU A 18 -16.59 4.35 -13.80
CA LEU A 18 -15.65 3.22 -13.67
C LEU A 18 -15.76 2.51 -12.31
N ILE A 19 -15.95 3.26 -11.23
CA ILE A 19 -16.15 2.69 -9.89
C ILE A 19 -17.47 1.92 -9.82
N GLU A 20 -18.57 2.51 -10.31
CA GLU A 20 -19.88 1.84 -10.39
C GLU A 20 -19.79 0.56 -11.22
N PHE A 21 -19.12 0.62 -12.38
CA PHE A 21 -18.92 -0.54 -13.25
C PHE A 21 -18.15 -1.68 -12.56
N CYS A 22 -17.22 -1.36 -11.66
CA CYS A 22 -16.47 -2.34 -10.88
C CYS A 22 -17.21 -2.82 -9.61
N GLY A 23 -18.46 -2.39 -9.40
CA GLY A 23 -19.30 -2.77 -8.26
C GLY A 23 -19.00 -1.97 -6.98
N GLY A 24 -18.32 -0.83 -7.08
CA GLY A 24 -18.09 0.09 -5.97
C GLY A 24 -19.18 1.17 -5.87
N GLU A 25 -19.28 1.79 -4.71
CA GLU A 25 -20.14 2.96 -4.47
C GLU A 25 -19.29 4.23 -4.59
N PRO A 26 -19.46 5.06 -5.64
CA PRO A 26 -18.53 6.16 -5.90
C PRO A 26 -18.74 7.38 -4.99
N ASP A 27 -19.90 7.50 -4.36
CA ASP A 27 -20.30 8.71 -3.63
C ASP A 27 -20.17 8.56 -2.10
N ASN A 28 -19.80 7.37 -1.61
CA ASN A 28 -19.45 7.16 -0.21
C ASN A 28 -17.99 7.58 0.07
N VAL A 29 -17.54 7.46 1.33
CA VAL A 29 -16.20 7.90 1.74
C VAL A 29 -15.12 7.10 1.01
N GLU A 30 -15.26 5.78 0.95
CA GLU A 30 -14.32 4.86 0.32
C GLU A 30 -14.21 5.11 -1.20
N GLY A 31 -15.33 5.28 -1.87
CA GLY A 31 -15.41 5.62 -3.30
C GLY A 31 -14.73 6.95 -3.61
N ASN A 32 -14.94 7.97 -2.78
CA ASN A 32 -14.25 9.25 -2.91
C ASN A 32 -12.72 9.11 -2.77
N LEU A 33 -12.24 8.30 -1.83
CA LEU A 33 -10.80 8.02 -1.69
C LEU A 33 -10.25 7.26 -2.91
N ILE A 34 -11.02 6.32 -3.48
CA ILE A 34 -10.64 5.61 -4.72
C ILE A 34 -10.55 6.59 -5.89
N LYS A 35 -11.53 7.48 -6.08
CA LYS A 35 -11.48 8.53 -7.10
C LYS A 35 -10.23 9.39 -6.96
N GLN A 36 -9.89 9.81 -5.74
CA GLN A 36 -8.68 10.60 -5.49
C GLN A 36 -7.41 9.83 -5.86
N MET A 37 -7.30 8.55 -5.53
CA MET A 37 -6.15 7.72 -5.92
C MET A 37 -6.02 7.59 -7.45
N MET A 38 -7.13 7.39 -8.15
CA MET A 38 -7.15 7.34 -9.61
C MET A 38 -6.75 8.68 -10.22
N LEU A 39 -7.30 9.80 -9.73
CA LEU A 39 -6.97 11.14 -10.21
C LEU A 39 -5.50 11.49 -9.96
N THR A 40 -4.96 11.20 -8.78
CA THR A 40 -3.52 11.35 -8.48
C THR A 40 -2.67 10.54 -9.46
N SER A 41 -3.07 9.31 -9.78
CA SER A 41 -2.37 8.48 -10.75
C SER A 41 -2.39 9.06 -12.17
N LEU A 42 -3.47 9.77 -12.54
CA LEU A 42 -3.54 10.47 -13.83
C LEU A 42 -2.63 11.70 -13.85
N LYS A 43 -2.54 12.47 -12.75
CA LYS A 43 -1.73 13.71 -12.69
C LYS A 43 -0.26 13.48 -13.03
N ILE A 44 0.25 12.29 -12.72
CA ILE A 44 1.59 11.79 -13.10
C ILE A 44 1.91 12.00 -14.59
N ILE A 45 0.92 11.97 -15.49
CA ILE A 45 1.10 12.21 -16.94
C ILE A 45 1.85 13.52 -17.22
N ARG A 46 1.72 14.51 -16.34
CA ARG A 46 2.21 15.88 -16.53
C ARG A 46 3.45 16.21 -15.71
N ASP A 47 3.81 15.35 -14.76
CA ASP A 47 4.89 15.59 -13.81
C ASP A 47 6.29 15.39 -14.43
N GLY A 48 6.36 14.94 -15.69
CA GLY A 48 7.62 14.78 -16.41
C GLY A 48 8.50 13.65 -15.88
N HIS A 49 7.89 12.66 -15.21
CA HIS A 49 8.61 11.54 -14.62
C HIS A 49 9.21 10.61 -15.68
N ASP A 50 10.41 10.11 -15.39
CA ASP A 50 11.04 9.08 -16.21
C ASP A 50 10.40 7.69 -16.00
N THR A 51 10.74 6.73 -16.86
CA THR A 51 10.18 5.37 -16.78
C THR A 51 10.55 4.66 -15.47
N GLY A 52 11.71 4.94 -14.89
CA GLY A 52 12.13 4.36 -13.61
C GLY A 52 11.27 4.84 -12.45
N GLN A 53 10.99 6.14 -12.39
CA GLN A 53 10.08 6.76 -11.43
C GLN A 53 8.66 6.20 -11.56
N LEU A 54 8.15 6.07 -12.80
CA LEU A 54 6.84 5.46 -13.04
C LEU A 54 6.78 4.00 -12.57
N LYS A 55 7.82 3.21 -12.83
CA LYS A 55 7.92 1.83 -12.36
C LYS A 55 7.93 1.75 -10.83
N LEU A 56 8.67 2.64 -10.17
CA LEU A 56 8.76 2.69 -8.72
C LEU A 56 7.38 3.00 -8.09
N MET A 57 6.71 4.06 -8.54
CA MET A 57 5.37 4.42 -8.04
C MET A 57 4.35 3.30 -8.30
N THR A 58 4.37 2.73 -9.51
CA THR A 58 3.49 1.60 -9.87
C THR A 58 3.72 0.40 -8.96
N ARG A 59 4.99 0.09 -8.66
CA ARG A 59 5.34 -1.04 -7.79
C ARG A 59 4.92 -0.77 -6.35
N ALA A 60 5.22 0.41 -5.82
CA ALA A 60 4.85 0.81 -4.47
C ALA A 60 3.33 0.70 -4.24
N LEU A 61 2.51 1.22 -5.17
CA LEU A 61 1.04 1.15 -5.04
C LEU A 61 0.54 -0.30 -5.05
N LYS A 62 1.10 -1.15 -5.92
CA LYS A 62 0.77 -2.59 -5.96
C LYS A 62 1.13 -3.31 -4.66
N GLU A 63 2.29 -2.97 -4.08
CA GLU A 63 2.77 -3.57 -2.83
C GLU A 63 1.93 -3.12 -1.63
N ILE A 64 1.57 -1.83 -1.54
CA ILE A 64 0.69 -1.33 -0.46
C ILE A 64 -0.67 -2.04 -0.51
N ARG A 65 -1.30 -2.13 -1.69
CA ARG A 65 -2.57 -2.84 -1.86
C ARG A 65 -2.46 -4.32 -1.45
N TYR A 66 -1.37 -4.97 -1.86
CA TYR A 66 -1.12 -6.38 -1.51
C TYR A 66 -0.88 -6.56 -0.01
N ALA A 67 -0.10 -5.67 0.62
CA ALA A 67 0.19 -5.71 2.04
C ALA A 67 -1.10 -5.61 2.86
N TYR A 68 -1.99 -4.67 2.55
CA TYR A 68 -3.29 -4.59 3.24
C TYR A 68 -4.10 -5.86 3.08
N ARG A 69 -4.11 -6.50 1.89
CA ARG A 69 -4.79 -7.78 1.72
C ARG A 69 -4.24 -8.86 2.66
N VAL A 70 -2.92 -9.00 2.77
CA VAL A 70 -2.28 -9.98 3.66
C VAL A 70 -2.56 -9.65 5.12
N PHE A 71 -2.45 -8.39 5.50
CA PHE A 71 -2.57 -7.97 6.89
C PHE A 71 -4.02 -7.87 7.39
N ASN A 72 -5.00 -7.69 6.52
CA ASN A 72 -6.41 -7.62 6.91
C ASN A 72 -6.99 -8.98 7.32
N GLU A 73 -6.30 -10.09 7.02
CA GLU A 73 -6.66 -11.42 7.53
C GLU A 73 -6.40 -11.58 9.04
N TYR A 74 -5.64 -10.67 9.64
CA TYR A 74 -5.24 -10.72 11.06
C TYR A 74 -5.69 -9.47 11.83
N PRO A 75 -7.00 -9.18 11.92
CA PRO A 75 -7.51 -8.06 12.72
C PRO A 75 -7.33 -8.37 14.21
N GLY A 76 -7.05 -7.34 15.02
CA GLY A 76 -6.92 -7.47 16.48
C GLY A 76 -5.68 -8.22 16.98
N HIS A 77 -4.87 -8.80 16.09
CA HIS A 77 -3.62 -9.46 16.45
C HIS A 77 -2.52 -8.41 16.68
N ARG A 78 -1.78 -8.58 17.78
CA ARG A 78 -0.57 -7.80 18.00
C ARG A 78 0.47 -8.21 16.95
N ARG A 79 1.39 -7.30 16.66
CA ARG A 79 2.43 -7.53 15.66
C ARG A 79 3.72 -6.95 16.19
N ILE A 80 4.81 -7.65 15.94
CA ILE A 80 6.16 -7.19 16.20
C ILE A 80 6.99 -7.34 14.93
N SER A 81 7.88 -6.37 14.70
CA SER A 81 8.95 -6.48 13.70
C SER A 81 10.28 -6.60 14.44
N ILE A 82 11.01 -7.68 14.19
CA ILE A 82 12.34 -7.91 14.75
C ILE A 82 13.38 -7.63 13.67
N PHE A 83 14.37 -6.80 13.98
CA PHE A 83 15.47 -6.47 13.08
C PHE A 83 16.79 -6.96 13.66
N GLY A 84 17.69 -7.41 12.79
CA GLY A 84 19.00 -7.94 13.19
C GLY A 84 19.95 -8.03 11.99
N SER A 85 21.23 -8.28 12.27
CA SER A 85 22.24 -8.46 11.23
C SER A 85 21.98 -9.75 10.43
N ALA A 86 21.90 -9.62 9.10
CA ALA A 86 21.78 -10.76 8.19
C ALA A 86 23.04 -11.67 8.17
N ARG A 87 24.12 -11.25 8.85
CA ARG A 87 25.43 -11.95 8.85
C ARG A 87 25.72 -12.70 10.15
N THR A 88 24.81 -12.63 11.13
CA THR A 88 25.01 -13.30 12.43
C THR A 88 24.80 -14.81 12.28
N PRO A 89 25.78 -15.66 12.60
CA PRO A 89 25.64 -17.11 12.49
C PRO A 89 24.73 -17.68 13.58
N GLU A 90 24.17 -18.87 13.35
CA GLU A 90 23.12 -19.46 14.21
C GLU A 90 23.59 -19.80 15.63
N ASP A 91 24.89 -20.04 15.81
CA ASP A 91 25.54 -20.32 17.09
C ASP A 91 25.89 -19.05 17.87
N HIS A 92 25.76 -17.86 17.24
CA HIS A 92 26.03 -16.59 17.91
C HIS A 92 24.99 -16.31 19.01
N PRO A 93 25.41 -15.78 20.18
CA PRO A 93 24.50 -15.48 21.28
C PRO A 93 23.29 -14.62 20.89
N ASP A 94 23.49 -13.60 20.05
CA ASP A 94 22.39 -12.73 19.56
C ASP A 94 21.35 -13.48 18.73
N TYR A 95 21.75 -14.45 17.91
CA TYR A 95 20.81 -15.27 17.13
C TYR A 95 19.94 -16.10 18.07
N ILE A 96 20.57 -16.76 19.04
CA ILE A 96 19.89 -17.58 20.05
C ILE A 96 18.92 -16.71 20.86
N ALA A 97 19.34 -15.51 21.28
CA ALA A 97 18.50 -14.57 22.01
C ALA A 97 17.28 -14.13 21.19
N ALA A 98 17.47 -13.73 19.93
CA ALA A 98 16.39 -13.32 19.04
C ALA A 98 15.38 -14.45 18.80
N ARG A 99 15.86 -15.69 18.58
CA ARG A 99 15.00 -16.88 18.42
C ARG A 99 14.17 -17.15 19.68
N ASN A 100 14.79 -17.13 20.85
CA ASN A 100 14.11 -17.39 22.12
C ASN A 100 13.08 -16.29 22.43
N PHE A 101 13.43 -15.03 22.18
CA PHE A 101 12.52 -13.89 22.31
C PHE A 101 11.31 -14.01 21.39
N ALA A 102 11.53 -14.31 20.10
CA ALA A 102 10.44 -14.48 19.13
C ALA A 102 9.50 -15.64 19.53
N LYS A 103 10.05 -16.76 20.02
CA LYS A 103 9.25 -17.87 20.54
C LYS A 103 8.39 -17.45 21.73
N LEU A 104 8.97 -16.76 22.71
CA LEU A 104 8.23 -16.29 23.88
C LEU A 104 7.09 -15.33 23.51
N LEU A 105 7.29 -14.47 22.52
CA LEU A 105 6.25 -13.59 22.01
C LEU A 105 5.11 -14.35 21.35
N ALA A 106 5.43 -15.29 20.46
CA ALA A 106 4.42 -16.13 19.80
C ALA A 106 3.59 -16.93 20.83
N ASP A 107 4.25 -17.50 21.84
CA ASP A 107 3.59 -18.22 22.93
C ASP A 107 2.66 -17.30 23.77
N GLN A 108 2.85 -15.98 23.71
CA GLN A 108 2.03 -14.95 24.38
C GLN A 108 0.99 -14.29 23.45
N GLY A 109 0.79 -14.82 22.23
CA GLY A 109 -0.20 -14.29 21.27
C GLY A 109 0.18 -12.94 20.65
N TRP A 110 1.49 -12.68 20.52
CA TRP A 110 2.04 -11.55 19.76
C TRP A 110 2.34 -11.87 18.31
#